data_AF-A0A7W0H3U8-F1
#
_entry.id   AF-A0A7W0H3U8-F1
#
_cell.length_a   1.000
_cell.length_b   1.000
_cell.length_c   1.000
_cell.angle_alpha   90.00
_cell.angle_beta   90.00
_cell.angle_gamma   90.00
#
_symmetry.space_group_name_H-M   'P 1'
#
loop_
_entity.id
_entity.type
_entity.pdbx_description
1 polymer ?
#
loop_
_entity_poly.entity_id
_entity_poly.type
_entity_poly.pdbx_seq_one_letter_code
_entity_poly.pdbx_strand_id
1 'polypeptide(L)'
;GQRALELRVAAGGAVAGADPGARVDVLVSVQREQGGGRTFVALENVELLGLRAGGGDLAAEDPAGAASTPGALATLRVNAGQAVYLTAATNFAHEVRLLVRPPGDRGRIGAAAVEESGF
;
A
#
# COMPACT_ATOMS: atom_id res chain seq x y z
N GLY A 1 -4.55 21.05 6.51
CA GLY A 1 -4.23 20.31 7.75
C GLY A 1 -3.77 18.91 7.41
N GLN A 2 -2.90 18.33 8.23
CA GLN A 2 -2.48 16.93 8.13
C GLN A 2 -3.33 16.06 9.06
N ARG A 3 -3.57 14.80 8.70
CA ARG A 3 -4.40 13.82 9.40
C ARG A 3 -3.71 12.47 9.41
N ALA A 4 -3.99 11.68 10.43
CA ALA A 4 -3.63 10.27 10.45
C ALA A 4 -4.69 9.47 9.67
N LEU A 5 -4.24 8.61 8.75
CA LEU A 5 -5.08 7.64 8.06
C LEU A 5 -4.56 6.24 8.38
N GLU A 6 -5.43 5.35 8.83
CA GLU A 6 -5.10 3.93 8.99
C GLU A 6 -5.43 3.17 7.71
N LEU A 7 -4.49 2.35 7.24
CA LEU A 7 -4.54 1.66 5.96
C LEU A 7 -4.10 0.21 6.12
N ARG A 8 -4.88 -0.74 5.60
CA ARG A 8 -4.45 -2.13 5.46
C ARG A 8 -3.47 -2.25 4.31
N VAL A 9 -2.35 -2.90 4.56
CA VAL A 9 -1.28 -3.15 3.59
C VAL A 9 -0.83 -4.60 3.68
N ALA A 10 -0.39 -5.17 2.58
CA ALA A 10 0.26 -6.48 2.59
C ALA A 10 1.57 -6.37 3.40
N ALA A 11 1.78 -7.29 4.35
CA ALA A 11 3.03 -7.33 5.08
C ALA A 11 4.16 -7.83 4.16
N GLY A 12 5.14 -6.96 3.91
CA GLY A 12 6.41 -7.33 3.29
C GLY A 12 7.53 -7.26 4.31
N GLY A 13 8.56 -8.11 4.16
CA GLY A 13 9.71 -8.14 5.08
C GLY A 13 10.42 -6.78 5.20
N ALA A 14 10.42 -5.97 4.15
CA ALA A 14 10.97 -4.61 4.17
C ALA A 14 10.15 -3.61 5.00
N VAL A 15 8.83 -3.85 5.14
CA VAL A 15 7.92 -2.97 5.89
C VAL A 15 7.88 -3.36 7.37
N ALA A 16 8.09 -4.64 7.68
CA ALA A 16 8.03 -5.17 9.05
C ALA A 16 9.03 -4.52 10.03
N GLY A 17 10.11 -3.91 9.53
CA GLY A 17 11.09 -3.18 10.33
C GLY A 17 11.05 -1.65 10.17
N ALA A 18 9.99 -1.10 9.57
CA ALA A 18 9.91 0.34 9.34
C ALA A 18 9.56 1.10 10.64
N ASP A 19 10.45 2.00 11.04
CA ASP A 19 10.25 2.85 12.21
C ASP A 19 9.22 3.97 11.95
N PRO A 20 8.47 4.40 12.98
CA PRO A 20 7.73 5.66 12.94
C PRO A 20 8.65 6.83 12.53
N GLY A 21 8.18 7.67 11.61
CA GLY A 21 8.95 8.75 11.00
C GLY A 21 9.61 8.36 9.67
N ALA A 22 9.65 7.08 9.30
CA ALA A 22 10.11 6.64 8.00
C ALA A 22 9.27 7.23 6.87
N ARG A 23 9.89 7.43 5.70
CA ARG A 23 9.21 7.83 4.47
C ARG A 23 8.88 6.60 3.65
N VAL A 24 7.65 6.52 3.16
CA VAL A 24 7.17 5.39 2.35
C VAL A 24 6.49 5.86 1.08
N ASP A 25 6.58 5.03 0.05
CA ASP A 25 5.72 5.11 -1.13
C ASP A 25 4.60 4.09 -1.01
N VAL A 26 3.41 4.48 -1.45
CA VAL A 26 2.22 3.62 -1.44
C VAL A 26 2.01 3.08 -2.84
N LEU A 27 2.14 1.78 -3.00
CA LEU A 27 1.80 1.07 -4.23
C LEU A 27 0.39 0.52 -4.13
N VAL A 28 -0.38 0.68 -5.20
CA VAL A 28 -1.70 0.10 -5.33
C VAL A 28 -1.72 -0.80 -6.56
N SER A 29 -2.11 -2.05 -6.34
CA SER A 29 -2.38 -3.02 -7.39
C SER A 29 -3.90 -3.19 -7.49
N VAL A 30 -4.44 -2.98 -8.69
CA VAL A 30 -5.84 -3.27 -9.00
C VAL A 30 -5.88 -4.39 -10.02
N GLN A 31 -6.78 -5.35 -9.81
CA GLN A 31 -7.05 -6.40 -10.77
C GLN A 31 -8.31 -6.04 -11.55
N ARG A 32 -8.36 -6.44 -12.82
CA ARG A 32 -9.58 -6.31 -13.64
C ARG A 32 -10.22 -7.68 -13.78
N GLU A 33 -11.55 -7.73 -13.80
CA GLU A 33 -12.28 -8.98 -14.05
C GLU A 33 -11.99 -9.54 -15.45
N GLN A 34 -11.67 -8.67 -16.42
CA GLN A 34 -11.21 -9.02 -17.74
C GLN A 34 -10.05 -8.11 -18.17
N GLY A 35 -8.98 -8.72 -18.71
CA GLY A 35 -7.71 -8.07 -19.01
C GLY A 35 -6.70 -8.17 -17.85
N GLY A 36 -5.52 -7.58 -18.03
CA GLY A 36 -4.47 -7.63 -17.00
C GLY A 36 -4.66 -6.59 -15.90
N GLY A 37 -4.07 -6.87 -14.73
CA GLY A 37 -4.02 -5.93 -13.62
C GLY A 37 -3.14 -4.70 -13.91
N ARG A 38 -3.21 -3.69 -13.04
CA ARG A 38 -2.23 -2.60 -13.06
C ARG A 38 -1.71 -2.34 -11.66
N THR A 39 -0.43 -2.01 -11.57
CA THR A 39 0.23 -1.58 -10.33
C THR A 39 0.83 -0.20 -10.54
N PHE A 40 0.58 0.73 -9.63
CA PHE A 40 1.08 2.10 -9.73
C PHE A 40 1.41 2.70 -8.36
N VAL A 41 2.25 3.74 -8.38
CA VAL A 41 2.54 4.55 -7.19
C VAL A 41 1.37 5.50 -6.94
N ALA A 42 0.64 5.26 -5.87
CA ALA A 42 -0.52 6.05 -5.47
C ALA A 42 -0.10 7.33 -4.73
N LEU A 43 0.86 7.22 -3.81
CA LEU A 43 1.44 8.37 -3.11
C LEU A 43 2.94 8.16 -2.92
N GLU A 44 3.65 9.29 -2.91
CA GLU A 44 5.09 9.33 -2.69
C GLU A 44 5.46 10.03 -1.40
N ASN A 45 6.54 9.57 -0.77
CA ASN A 45 7.22 10.25 0.33
C ASN A 45 6.29 10.59 1.52
N VAL A 46 5.41 9.65 1.88
CA VAL A 46 4.45 9.81 2.98
C VAL A 46 5.11 9.40 4.30
N GLU A 47 4.80 10.08 5.41
CA GLU A 47 5.27 9.60 6.71
C GLU A 47 4.48 8.39 7.18
N LEU A 48 5.20 7.37 7.60
CA LEU A 48 4.68 6.31 8.43
C LEU A 48 4.68 6.79 9.90
N LEU A 49 3.51 6.89 10.50
CA LEU A 49 3.34 7.23 11.92
C LEU A 49 3.36 6.00 12.83
N GLY A 50 3.05 4.83 12.26
CA GLY A 50 3.09 3.57 12.98
C GLY A 50 2.72 2.40 12.08
N LEU A 51 3.17 1.21 12.47
CA LEU A 51 2.85 -0.04 11.80
C LEU A 51 2.49 -1.08 12.85
N ARG A 52 1.37 -1.75 12.66
CA ARG A 52 0.92 -2.85 13.51
C ARG A 52 0.71 -4.08 12.64
N ALA A 53 1.27 -5.22 13.03
CA ALA A 53 0.90 -6.50 12.43
C ALA A 53 -0.61 -6.71 12.60
N GLY A 54 -1.31 -6.99 11.51
CA GLY A 54 -2.71 -7.41 11.58
C GLY A 54 -2.75 -8.80 12.18
N GLY A 55 -3.41 -8.94 13.33
CA GLY A 55 -3.75 -10.27 13.85
C GLY A 55 -4.58 -11.01 12.81
N GLY A 56 -4.13 -12.20 12.42
CA GLY A 56 -4.85 -13.03 11.47
C GLY A 56 -6.17 -13.49 12.08
N ASP A 57 -7.28 -12.93 11.60
CA ASP A 57 -8.61 -13.47 11.90
C ASP A 57 -9.61 -13.30 10.74
N LEU A 58 -9.10 -13.11 9.52
CA LEU A 58 -9.88 -13.20 8.28
C LEU A 58 -9.09 -13.99 7.25
N ALA A 59 -8.72 -15.23 7.60
CA ALA A 59 -8.45 -16.23 6.58
C ALA A 59 -9.80 -16.66 6.00
N ALA A 60 -10.34 -15.87 5.07
CA ALA A 60 -11.21 -16.44 4.07
C ALA A 60 -10.30 -17.31 3.20
N GLU A 61 -10.44 -18.63 3.31
CA GLU A 61 -9.77 -19.57 2.42
C GLU A 61 -10.18 -19.24 0.98
N ASP A 62 -9.30 -18.57 0.24
CA ASP A 62 -9.41 -18.49 -1.21
C ASP A 62 -9.05 -19.89 -1.76
N PRO A 63 -9.97 -20.58 -2.46
CA PRO A 63 -9.72 -21.93 -2.98
C PRO A 63 -8.64 -21.99 -4.08
N ALA A 64 -7.98 -20.86 -4.40
CA ALA A 64 -6.95 -20.74 -5.43
C ALA A 64 -5.53 -20.48 -4.89
N GLY A 65 -5.10 -21.10 -3.80
CA GLY A 65 -3.66 -21.35 -3.49
C GLY A 65 -2.69 -20.15 -3.41
N ALA A 66 -3.16 -18.91 -3.48
CA ALA A 66 -2.37 -17.71 -3.24
C ALA A 66 -2.31 -17.50 -1.73
N ALA A 67 -1.16 -17.78 -1.12
CA ALA A 67 -0.94 -17.57 0.30
C ALA A 67 -1.42 -16.17 0.71
N SER A 68 -2.50 -16.09 1.49
CA SER A 68 -2.99 -14.83 2.06
C SER A 68 -1.86 -14.25 2.90
N THR A 69 -1.14 -13.29 2.33
CA THR A 69 -0.04 -12.64 3.03
C THR A 69 -0.66 -11.93 4.23
N PRO A 70 -0.18 -12.17 5.46
CA PRO A 70 -0.76 -11.55 6.64
C PRO A 70 -0.78 -10.03 6.45
N GLY A 71 -1.94 -9.41 6.61
CA GLY A 71 -2.08 -7.96 6.47
C GLY A 71 -1.43 -7.23 7.66
N ALA A 72 -0.95 -6.01 7.42
CA ALA A 72 -0.55 -5.06 8.46
C ALA A 72 -1.44 -3.82 8.39
N LEU A 73 -1.58 -3.11 9.52
CA LEU A 73 -2.22 -1.80 9.61
C LEU A 73 -1.13 -0.74 9.72
N ALA A 74 -1.05 0.11 8.69
CA ALA A 74 -0.14 1.24 8.64
C ALA A 74 -0.90 2.54 8.94
N THR A 75 -0.36 3.37 9.83
CA THR A 75 -0.86 4.71 10.09
C THR A 75 -0.02 5.71 9.32
N LEU A 76 -0.62 6.47 8.41
CA LEU A 76 0.05 7.41 7.51
C LEU A 76 -0.31 8.86 7.82
N ARG A 77 0.66 9.77 7.71
CA ARG A 77 0.42 11.21 7.79
C ARG A 77 0.08 11.77 6.41
N VAL A 78 -1.18 12.13 6.21
CA VAL A 78 -1.71 12.56 4.91
C VAL A 78 -2.44 13.90 5.01
N ASN A 79 -2.63 14.58 3.88
CA ASN A 79 -3.57 15.70 3.79
C ASN A 79 -4.99 15.20 3.45
N ALA A 80 -5.97 16.12 3.45
CA ALA A 80 -7.36 15.80 3.16
C ALA A 80 -7.59 15.13 1.80
N GLY A 81 -6.96 15.66 0.74
CA GLY A 81 -7.11 15.13 -0.61
C GLY A 81 -6.46 13.76 -0.77
N GLN A 82 -5.29 13.57 -0.17
CA GLN A 82 -4.60 12.28 -0.12
C GLN A 82 -5.43 11.21 0.62
N ALA A 83 -6.08 11.58 1.72
CA ALA A 83 -6.96 10.67 2.45
C ALA A 83 -8.14 10.22 1.58
N VAL A 84 -8.85 11.16 0.96
CA VAL A 84 -9.97 10.85 0.05
C VAL A 84 -9.50 9.97 -1.12
N TYR A 85 -8.36 10.32 -1.72
CA TYR A 85 -7.79 9.55 -2.82
C TYR A 85 -7.43 8.12 -2.41
N LEU A 86 -6.73 7.93 -1.29
CA LEU A 86 -6.37 6.60 -0.80
C LEU A 86 -7.60 5.79 -0.45
N THR A 87 -8.59 6.37 0.24
CA THR A 87 -9.86 5.68 0.56
C THR A 87 -10.56 5.21 -0.72
N ALA A 88 -10.60 6.04 -1.76
CA ALA A 88 -11.19 5.65 -3.04
C ALA A 88 -10.37 4.55 -3.73
N ALA A 89 -9.04 4.67 -3.74
CA ALA A 89 -8.15 3.68 -4.35
C ALA A 89 -8.25 2.31 -3.65
N THR A 90 -8.34 2.29 -2.32
CA THR A 90 -8.42 1.05 -1.54
C THR A 90 -9.69 0.25 -1.78
N ASN A 91 -10.79 0.90 -2.16
CA ASN A 91 -12.04 0.20 -2.44
C ASN A 91 -11.96 -0.72 -3.67
N PHE A 92 -11.02 -0.44 -4.58
CA PHE A 92 -10.79 -1.23 -5.80
C PHE A 92 -9.41 -1.91 -5.79
N ALA A 93 -8.64 -1.71 -4.74
CA ALA A 93 -7.32 -2.32 -4.61
C ALA A 93 -7.48 -3.81 -4.36
N HIS A 94 -6.86 -4.61 -5.21
CA HIS A 94 -6.61 -6.01 -4.90
C HIS A 94 -5.52 -6.12 -3.83
N GLU A 95 -4.50 -5.27 -3.93
CA GLU A 95 -3.40 -5.24 -2.97
C GLU A 95 -2.85 -3.83 -2.77
N VAL A 96 -2.41 -3.53 -1.56
CA VAL A 96 -1.69 -2.31 -1.22
C VAL A 96 -0.36 -2.68 -0.58
N ARG A 97 0.74 -2.11 -1.07
CA ARG A 97 2.10 -2.35 -0.53
C ARG A 97 2.76 -1.03 -0.17
N LEU A 98 3.69 -1.08 0.78
CA LEU A 98 4.54 0.05 1.14
C LEU A 98 5.98 -0.23 0.71
N LEU A 99 6.63 0.78 0.14
CA LEU A 99 8.06 0.78 -0.13
C LEU A 99 8.74 1.78 0.81
N VAL A 100 9.64 1.30 1.67
CA VAL A 100 10.40 2.16 2.58
C VAL A 100 11.48 2.90 1.80
N ARG A 101 11.51 4.22 1.92
CA ARG A 101 12.54 5.07 1.32
C ARG A 101 13.79 5.10 2.21
N PRO A 102 14.99 5.05 1.62
CA PRO A 102 16.21 5.33 2.36
C PRO A 102 16.20 6.70 3.04
N PRO A 103 16.82 6.86 4.23
CA PRO A 103 16.92 8.15 4.88
C PRO A 103 17.58 9.20 3.97
N GLY A 104 16.95 10.35 3.81
CA GLY A 104 17.46 11.44 2.96
C GLY A 104 17.08 11.35 1.49
N ASP A 105 16.45 10.26 1.05
CA ASP A 105 15.93 10.15 -0.31
C ASP A 105 14.70 11.04 -0.50
N ARG A 106 14.85 12.08 -1.34
CA ARG A 106 13.79 13.00 -1.76
C ARG A 106 13.52 12.91 -3.26
N GLY A 107 14.07 11.90 -3.94
CA GLY A 107 13.83 11.66 -5.35
C GLY A 107 12.33 11.47 -5.60
N ARG A 108 11.84 11.96 -6.75
CA ARG A 108 10.47 11.68 -7.17
C ARG A 108 10.51 10.53 -8.17
N ILE A 109 9.68 9.53 -7.95
CA ILE A 109 9.44 8.43 -8.89
C ILE A 109 8.57 8.95 -10.04
N GLY A 110 7.57 9.79 -9.74
CA GLY A 110 6.60 10.28 -10.73
C GLY A 110 5.54 9.24 -11.05
N ALA A 111 4.90 9.36 -12.21
CA ALA A 111 3.83 8.47 -12.66
C ALA A 111 4.36 7.10 -13.11
N ALA A 112 4.95 6.33 -12.18
CA ALA A 112 5.32 4.95 -12.40
C ALA A 112 4.07 4.06 -12.30
N ALA A 113 3.70 3.43 -13.42
CA ALA A 113 2.64 2.46 -13.51
C ALA A 113 3.08 1.33 -14.47
N VAL A 114 2.72 0.10 -14.13
CA VAL A 114 2.88 -1.07 -14.98
C VAL A 114 1.50 -1.69 -15.16
N GLU A 115 1.13 -1.91 -16.42
CA GLU A 115 -0.06 -2.67 -16.79
C GLU A 115 0.37 -4.07 -17.23
N GLU A 116 -0.29 -5.07 -16.70
CA GLU A 116 -0.18 -6.42 -17.20
C GLU A 116 -0.89 -6.47 -18.55
N SER A 117 -0.14 -6.83 -19.60
CA SER A 117 -0.73 -7.06 -20.91
C SER A 117 -1.26 -8.48 -20.93
N GLY A 118 -2.59 -8.64 -21.01
CA GLY A 118 -3.20 -9.96 -21.19
C GLY A 118 -2.70 -10.58 -22.50
N PHE A 119 -2.17 -11.81 -22.42
CA PHE A 119 -1.82 -12.62 -23.59
C PHE A 119 -3.06 -13.27 -24.21
#